data_AF-A0A2E2N5R1-F1
#
_entry.id   AF-A0A2E2N5R1-F1
#
_cell.length_a   1.000
_cell.length_b   1.000
_cell.length_c   1.000
_cell.angle_alpha   90.00
_cell.angle_beta   90.00
_cell.angle_gamma   90.00
#
_symmetry.space_group_name_H-M   'P 1'
#
loop_
_entity.id
_entity.type
_entity.pdbx_description
1 polymer ?
#
loop_
_entity_poly.entity_id
_entity_poly.type
_entity_poly.pdbx_seq_one_letter_code
_entity_poly.pdbx_strand_id
1 'polypeptide(L)'
;MLARRLSAAARSAIELAALLVAIGAVSWLTLARVIRGEVLSLKTRAYVEAARVSGASGWRVFFVHLLPGLMGPILVYGALTAPQAMLQEGFLSFLGIGVQPPIPSWGSMAAEGLSELNPYRSRWWLLATPSVLLAVTLLGLNYAGEAWRERVDPKRVTA
;
A
#
# COMPACT_ATOMS: atom_id res chain seq x y z
N MET A 1 15.91 25.66 -23.16
CA MET A 1 15.63 25.37 -21.74
C MET A 1 14.37 24.53 -21.50
N LEU A 2 13.24 24.78 -22.19
CA LEU A 2 11.98 24.02 -22.03
C LEU A 2 12.09 22.52 -22.37
N ALA A 3 12.75 22.15 -23.48
CA ALA A 3 12.91 20.75 -23.88
C ALA A 3 13.67 19.90 -22.85
N ARG A 4 14.63 20.50 -22.14
CA ARG A 4 15.44 19.84 -21.10
C ARG A 4 14.69 19.68 -19.77
N ARG A 5 13.69 20.53 -19.50
CA ARG A 5 12.77 20.40 -18.35
C ARG A 5 11.71 19.33 -18.59
N LEU A 6 11.16 19.25 -19.81
CA LEU A 6 10.20 18.23 -20.19
C LEU A 6 10.80 16.82 -20.14
N SER A 7 12.04 16.66 -20.62
CA SER A 7 12.74 15.37 -20.54
C SER A 7 13.09 14.98 -19.10
N ALA A 8 13.43 15.93 -18.24
CA ALA A 8 13.67 15.67 -16.82
C ALA A 8 12.39 15.25 -16.08
N ALA A 9 11.27 15.94 -16.33
CA ALA A 9 9.97 15.59 -15.75
C ALA A 9 9.48 14.21 -16.24
N ALA A 10 9.63 13.93 -17.55
CA ALA A 10 9.28 12.63 -18.12
C ALA A 10 10.12 11.50 -17.51
N ARG A 11 11.44 11.72 -17.33
CA ARG A 11 12.33 10.76 -16.68
C ARG A 11 11.89 10.47 -15.25
N SER A 12 11.59 11.51 -14.46
CA SER A 12 11.13 11.35 -13.08
C SER A 12 9.79 10.60 -12.98
N ALA A 13 8.87 10.83 -13.92
CA ALA A 13 7.60 10.10 -13.97
C ALA A 13 7.80 8.61 -14.30
N ILE A 14 8.75 8.28 -15.19
CA ILE A 14 9.09 6.89 -15.52
C ILE A 14 9.74 6.18 -14.33
N GLU A 15 10.65 6.83 -13.61
CA GLU A 15 11.29 6.27 -12.42
C GLU A 15 10.27 6.00 -11.30
N LEU A 16 9.34 6.93 -11.05
CA LEU A 16 8.22 6.71 -10.12
C LEU A 16 7.31 5.57 -10.57
N ALA A 17 6.92 5.54 -11.85
CA ALA A 17 6.05 4.48 -12.37
C ALA A 17 6.72 3.11 -12.28
N ALA A 18 8.01 3.00 -12.61
CA ALA A 18 8.77 1.76 -12.50
C ALA A 18 8.83 1.27 -11.05
N LEU A 19 9.06 2.18 -10.09
CA LEU A 19 9.05 1.85 -8.67
C LEU A 19 7.66 1.39 -8.20
N LEU A 20 6.60 2.12 -8.56
CA LEU A 20 5.22 1.76 -8.20
C LEU A 20 4.83 0.41 -8.80
N VAL A 21 5.25 0.11 -10.03
CA VAL A 21 5.02 -1.19 -10.67
C VAL A 21 5.81 -2.29 -9.96
N ALA A 22 7.07 -2.05 -9.60
CA ALA A 22 7.89 -3.02 -8.87
C ALA A 22 7.28 -3.34 -7.49
N ILE A 23 6.91 -2.31 -6.73
CA ILE A 23 6.22 -2.45 -5.44
C ILE A 23 4.86 -3.15 -5.62
N GLY A 24 4.09 -2.75 -6.63
CA GLY A 24 2.79 -3.34 -6.95
C GLY A 24 2.88 -4.82 -7.29
N ALA A 25 3.89 -5.23 -8.08
CA ALA A 25 4.13 -6.62 -8.46
C ALA A 25 4.39 -7.51 -7.25
N VAL A 26 5.13 -7.02 -6.25
CA VAL A 26 5.39 -7.75 -4.99
C VAL A 26 4.17 -7.73 -4.07
N SER A 27 3.52 -6.57 -3.93
CA SER A 27 2.40 -6.37 -3.01
C SER A 27 1.15 -7.14 -3.42
N TRP A 28 0.91 -7.29 -4.73
CA TRP A 28 -0.21 -8.03 -5.29
C TRP A 28 -0.28 -9.47 -4.79
N LEU A 29 0.85 -10.15 -4.62
CA LEU A 29 0.88 -11.55 -4.21
C LEU A 29 0.24 -11.77 -2.84
N THR A 30 0.50 -10.84 -1.91
CA THR A 30 -0.06 -10.88 -0.55
C THR A 30 -1.57 -10.68 -0.59
N LEU A 31 -2.03 -9.66 -1.34
CA LEU A 31 -3.45 -9.37 -1.50
C LEU A 31 -4.20 -10.54 -2.17
N ALA A 32 -3.64 -11.11 -3.24
CA ALA A 32 -4.22 -12.23 -3.96
C ALA A 32 -4.37 -13.48 -3.07
N ARG A 33 -3.37 -13.74 -2.20
CA ARG A 33 -3.43 -14.86 -1.24
C ARG A 33 -4.56 -14.66 -0.23
N VAL A 34 -4.71 -13.45 0.31
CA VAL A 34 -5.77 -13.11 1.26
C VAL A 34 -7.15 -13.25 0.63
N ILE A 35 -7.36 -12.64 -0.55
CA ILE A 35 -8.63 -12.73 -1.28
C ILE A 35 -8.99 -14.18 -1.60
N ARG A 36 -8.00 -15.01 -1.98
CA ARG A 36 -8.24 -16.43 -2.21
C ARG A 36 -8.71 -17.16 -0.94
N GLY A 37 -8.17 -16.81 0.23
CA GLY A 37 -8.63 -17.32 1.52
C GLY A 37 -10.08 -16.93 1.81
N GLU A 38 -10.42 -15.66 1.62
CA GLU A 38 -11.79 -15.15 1.77
C GLU A 38 -12.76 -15.81 0.80
N VAL A 39 -12.37 -15.99 -0.46
CA VAL A 39 -13.17 -16.70 -1.48
C VAL A 39 -13.44 -18.14 -1.04
N LEU A 40 -12.44 -18.84 -0.52
CA LEU A 40 -12.61 -20.22 -0.05
C LEU A 40 -13.58 -20.28 1.13
N SER A 41 -13.48 -19.33 2.07
CA SER A 41 -14.41 -19.21 3.20
C SER A 41 -15.84 -18.93 2.73
N LEU A 42 -16.03 -17.91 1.88
CA LEU A 42 -17.35 -17.51 1.38
C LEU A 42 -18.01 -18.61 0.54
N LYS A 43 -17.23 -19.37 -0.23
CA LYS A 43 -17.73 -20.47 -1.07
C LYS A 43 -18.37 -21.61 -0.25
N THR A 44 -17.93 -21.80 0.99
CA THR A 44 -18.48 -22.84 1.91
C THR A 44 -19.71 -22.38 2.70
N ARG A 45 -20.18 -21.14 2.52
CA ARG A 45 -21.35 -20.65 3.24
C ARG A 45 -22.66 -21.18 2.62
N ALA A 46 -23.63 -21.49 3.49
CA ALA A 46 -24.91 -22.08 3.11
C ALA A 46 -25.69 -21.27 2.04
N TYR A 47 -25.59 -19.94 2.02
CA TYR A 47 -26.25 -19.12 0.99
C TYR A 47 -25.64 -19.29 -0.41
N VAL A 48 -24.33 -19.56 -0.51
CA VAL A 48 -23.66 -19.83 -1.78
C VAL A 48 -24.01 -21.23 -2.30
N GLU A 49 -24.07 -22.21 -1.39
CA GLU A 49 -24.50 -23.57 -1.73
C GLU A 49 -25.97 -23.59 -2.17
N ALA A 50 -26.86 -22.90 -1.45
CA ALA A 50 -28.28 -22.78 -1.83
C ALA A 50 -28.46 -22.12 -3.20
N ALA A 51 -27.70 -21.06 -3.50
CA ALA A 51 -27.73 -20.41 -4.81
C ALA A 51 -27.28 -21.35 -5.94
N ARG A 52 -26.29 -22.21 -5.68
CA ARG A 52 -25.79 -23.20 -6.65
C ARG A 52 -26.81 -24.32 -6.90
N VAL A 53 -27.45 -24.83 -5.84
CA VAL A 53 -28.52 -25.83 -5.95
C VAL A 53 -29.74 -25.25 -6.69
N SER A 54 -29.98 -23.95 -6.56
CA SER A 54 -31.03 -23.22 -7.28
C SER A 54 -30.72 -22.96 -8.77
N GLY A 55 -29.61 -23.49 -9.31
CA GLY A 55 -29.25 -23.38 -10.73
C GLY A 55 -28.55 -22.08 -11.12
N ALA A 56 -28.03 -21.29 -10.18
CA ALA A 56 -27.27 -20.09 -10.52
C ALA A 56 -25.93 -20.43 -11.22
N SER A 57 -25.64 -19.76 -12.33
CA SER A 57 -24.38 -19.91 -13.04
C SER A 57 -23.20 -19.44 -12.20
N GLY A 58 -22.01 -20.03 -12.41
CA GLY A 58 -20.80 -19.69 -11.65
C GLY A 58 -20.45 -18.19 -11.67
N TRP A 59 -20.70 -17.53 -12.80
CA TRP A 59 -20.54 -16.07 -12.95
C TRP A 59 -21.54 -15.27 -12.11
N ARG A 60 -22.82 -15.67 -12.09
CA ARG A 60 -23.83 -15.03 -11.23
C ARG A 60 -23.49 -15.21 -9.76
N VAL A 61 -23.06 -16.41 -9.36
CA VAL A 61 -22.63 -16.68 -7.98
C VAL A 61 -21.43 -15.80 -7.60
N PHE A 62 -20.46 -15.65 -8.50
CA PHE A 62 -19.31 -14.78 -8.26
C PHE A 62 -19.70 -13.32 -8.08
N PHE A 63 -20.38 -12.70 -9.05
CA PHE A 63 -20.66 -11.26 -9.04
C PHE A 63 -21.76 -10.85 -8.04
N VAL A 64 -22.73 -11.71 -7.77
CA VAL A 64 -23.88 -11.37 -6.91
C VAL A 64 -23.67 -11.83 -5.46
N HIS A 65 -22.96 -12.94 -5.23
CA HIS A 65 -22.88 -13.55 -3.90
C HIS A 65 -21.47 -13.51 -3.29
N LEU A 66 -20.40 -13.64 -4.09
CA LEU A 66 -19.03 -13.57 -3.57
C LEU A 66 -18.50 -12.14 -3.58
N LEU A 67 -18.57 -11.46 -4.72
CA LEU A 67 -17.95 -10.14 -4.92
C LEU A 67 -18.39 -9.12 -3.86
N PRO A 68 -19.69 -8.96 -3.53
CA PRO A 68 -20.12 -8.00 -2.51
C PRO A 68 -19.55 -8.33 -1.11
N GLY A 69 -19.37 -9.63 -0.79
CA GLY A 69 -18.75 -10.07 0.46
C GLY A 69 -17.23 -9.84 0.51
N LEU A 70 -16.58 -9.79 -0.65
CA LEU A 70 -15.14 -9.52 -0.78
C LEU A 70 -14.81 -8.03 -0.84
N MET A 71 -15.79 -7.16 -1.13
CA MET A 71 -15.53 -5.72 -1.27
C MET A 71 -15.03 -5.07 0.01
N GLY A 72 -15.53 -5.50 1.18
CA GLY A 72 -15.03 -5.02 2.46
C GLY A 72 -13.52 -5.27 2.62
N PRO A 73 -13.07 -6.53 2.57
CA PRO A 73 -11.65 -6.85 2.57
C PRO A 73 -10.86 -6.13 1.48
N ILE A 74 -11.32 -6.13 0.23
CA ILE A 74 -10.59 -5.51 -0.89
C ILE A 74 -10.34 -4.02 -0.65
N LEU A 75 -11.36 -3.27 -0.22
CA LEU A 75 -11.25 -1.83 0.06
C LEU A 75 -10.28 -1.55 1.21
N VAL A 76 -10.35 -2.36 2.27
CA VAL A 76 -9.48 -2.24 3.44
C VAL A 76 -8.02 -2.52 3.08
N TYR A 77 -7.76 -3.67 2.46
CA TYR A 77 -6.40 -4.03 2.08
C TYR A 77 -5.84 -3.05 1.04
N GLY A 78 -6.69 -2.52 0.15
CA GLY A 78 -6.32 -1.45 -0.76
C GLY A 78 -5.85 -0.19 -0.02
N ALA A 79 -6.59 0.24 1.00
CA ALA A 79 -6.22 1.40 1.83
C ALA A 79 -4.89 1.18 2.59
N LEU A 80 -4.66 -0.02 3.11
CA LEU A 80 -3.42 -0.38 3.82
C LEU A 80 -2.22 -0.58 2.89
N THR A 81 -2.44 -0.73 1.58
CA THR A 81 -1.35 -0.86 0.60
C THR A 81 -0.54 0.43 0.48
N ALA A 82 -1.18 1.60 0.62
CA ALA A 82 -0.51 2.89 0.51
C ALA A 82 0.62 3.09 1.54
N PRO A 83 0.40 2.96 2.87
CA PRO A 83 1.48 3.10 3.84
C PRO A 83 2.55 2.00 3.67
N GLN A 84 2.15 0.79 3.27
CA GLN A 84 3.11 -0.28 3.01
C GLN A 84 4.04 0.05 1.83
N ALA A 85 3.49 0.60 0.74
CA ALA A 85 4.26 1.06 -0.41
C ALA A 85 5.21 2.21 -0.06
N MET A 86 4.76 3.17 0.75
CA MET A 86 5.61 4.26 1.26
C MET A 86 6.78 3.73 2.08
N LEU A 87 6.55 2.73 2.95
CA LEU A 87 7.62 2.13 3.74
C LEU A 87 8.64 1.40 2.86
N GLN A 88 8.17 0.65 1.85
CA GLN A 88 9.04 -0.05 0.91
C GLN A 88 9.86 0.91 0.05
N GLU A 89 9.25 1.98 -0.46
CA GLU A 89 9.96 3.05 -1.17
C GLU A 89 11.01 3.70 -0.27
N GLY A 90 10.61 4.10 0.95
CA GLY A 90 11.51 4.76 1.88
C GLY A 90 12.70 3.89 2.25
N PHE A 91 12.50 2.58 2.41
CA PHE A 91 13.56 1.62 2.66
C PHE A 91 14.53 1.48 1.47
N LEU A 92 14.02 1.38 0.24
CA LEU A 92 14.85 1.34 -0.97
C LEU A 92 15.64 2.64 -1.14
N SER A 93 15.01 3.79 -0.90
CA SER A 93 15.64 5.10 -0.96
C SER A 93 16.70 5.26 0.13
N PHE A 94 16.46 4.72 1.33
CA PHE A 94 17.46 4.66 2.39
C PHE A 94 18.70 3.83 2.01
N LEU A 95 18.50 2.71 1.30
CA LEU A 95 19.59 1.89 0.75
C LEU A 95 20.29 2.51 -0.47
N GLY A 96 19.84 3.68 -0.95
CA GLY A 96 20.40 4.38 -2.10
C GLY A 96 19.97 3.84 -3.47
N ILE A 97 19.02 2.89 -3.51
CA ILE A 97 18.50 2.24 -4.73
C ILE A 97 17.12 2.80 -5.12
N GLY A 98 16.50 3.58 -4.23
CA GLY A 98 15.18 4.18 -4.45
C GLY A 98 15.20 5.48 -5.26
N VAL A 99 14.19 6.32 -5.05
CA VAL A 99 13.97 7.54 -5.82
C VAL A 99 15.10 8.53 -5.54
N GLN A 100 15.94 8.77 -6.55
CA GLN A 100 17.04 9.72 -6.48
C GLN A 100 16.53 11.16 -6.71
N PRO A 101 17.27 12.20 -6.26
CA PRO A 101 16.94 13.59 -6.56
C PRO A 101 16.73 13.77 -8.08
N PRO A 102 15.63 14.41 -8.54
CA PRO A 102 15.07 15.67 -8.02
C PRO A 102 13.75 15.55 -7.21
N ILE A 103 13.22 14.34 -7.00
CA ILE A 103 11.98 14.17 -6.22
C ILE A 103 12.36 13.94 -4.75
N PRO A 104 11.97 14.85 -3.82
CA PRO A 104 12.22 14.63 -2.41
C PRO A 104 11.31 13.51 -1.90
N SER A 105 11.89 12.43 -1.39
CA SER A 105 11.17 11.42 -0.62
C SER A 105 11.68 11.43 0.82
N TRP A 106 10.83 11.13 1.79
CA TRP A 106 11.26 11.12 3.19
C TRP A 106 12.34 10.05 3.46
N GLY A 107 12.37 8.97 2.68
CA GLY A 107 13.45 7.98 2.73
C GLY A 107 14.78 8.51 2.20
N SER A 108 14.79 9.25 1.09
CA SER A 108 16.02 9.87 0.57
C SER A 108 16.53 10.97 1.49
N MET A 109 15.64 11.78 2.08
CA MET A 109 16.00 12.77 3.10
C MET A 109 16.63 12.13 4.35
N ALA A 110 16.15 10.96 4.77
CA ALA A 110 16.75 10.22 5.87
C ALA A 110 18.14 9.67 5.51
N ALA A 111 18.33 9.17 4.28
CA ALA A 111 19.65 8.73 3.80
C ALA A 111 20.67 9.87 3.79
N GLU A 112 20.27 11.04 3.29
CA GLU A 112 21.11 12.26 3.29
C GLU A 112 21.41 12.72 4.73
N GLY A 113 20.45 12.63 5.65
CA GLY A 113 20.68 12.92 7.07
C GLY A 113 21.72 12.02 7.73
N LEU A 114 21.95 10.80 7.22
CA LEU A 114 22.95 9.86 7.73
C LEU A 114 24.39 10.30 7.39
N SER A 115 24.61 10.90 6.22
CA SER A 115 25.95 11.41 5.84
C SER A 115 26.32 12.69 6.59
N GLU A 116 25.33 13.42 7.11
CA GLU A 116 25.49 14.62 7.94
C GLU A 116 25.75 14.32 9.43
N LEU A 117 25.70 13.05 9.84
CA LEU A 117 26.15 12.58 11.16
C LEU A 117 27.68 12.51 11.20
N ASN A 118 28.32 13.69 11.22
CA ASN A 118 29.77 13.80 11.34
C ASN A 118 30.17 14.02 12.81
N PRO A 119 31.21 13.32 13.34
CA PRO A 119 31.71 13.50 14.71
C PRO A 119 32.05 14.96 15.09
N TYR A 120 32.35 15.83 14.12
CA TYR A 120 32.70 17.24 14.38
C TYR A 120 31.51 18.21 14.42
N ARG A 121 30.40 17.90 13.74
CA ARG A 121 29.13 18.64 13.79
C ARG A 121 27.97 17.67 13.57
N SER A 122 27.47 17.09 14.65
CA SER A 122 26.33 16.19 14.58
C SER A 122 25.05 16.99 14.34
N ARG A 123 24.57 17.02 13.10
CA ARG A 123 23.26 17.56 12.73
C ARG A 123 22.20 16.46 12.74
N TRP A 124 22.12 15.74 13.87
CA TRP A 124 21.22 14.61 14.07
C TRP A 124 19.74 14.90 13.75
N TRP A 125 19.31 16.15 13.88
CA TRP A 125 17.96 16.59 13.51
C TRP A 125 17.64 16.43 12.01
N LEU A 126 18.64 16.44 11.13
CA LEU A 126 18.45 16.24 9.68
C LEU A 126 18.03 14.81 9.36
N LEU A 127 18.46 13.83 10.17
CA LEU A 127 17.98 12.46 10.11
C LEU A 127 16.66 12.30 10.86
N ALA A 128 16.59 12.80 12.10
CA ALA A 128 15.45 12.56 12.97
C ALA A 128 14.14 13.15 12.43
N THR A 129 14.19 14.34 11.83
CA THR A 129 12.99 15.03 11.32
C THR A 129 12.25 14.25 10.23
N PRO A 130 12.88 13.88 9.09
CA PRO A 130 12.19 13.13 8.04
C PRO A 130 11.76 11.74 8.52
N SER A 131 12.55 11.07 9.38
CA SER A 131 12.19 9.75 9.93
C SER A 131 10.96 9.81 10.84
N VAL A 132 10.87 10.81 11.74
CA VAL A 132 9.72 10.98 12.63
C VAL A 132 8.47 11.37 11.85
N LEU A 133 8.59 12.28 10.88
CA LEU A 133 7.46 12.66 10.02
C LEU A 133 6.93 11.48 9.20
N LEU A 134 7.84 10.67 8.65
CA LEU A 134 7.49 9.43 7.97
C LEU A 134 6.78 8.46 8.93
N ALA A 135 7.32 8.23 10.12
CA ALA A 135 6.71 7.34 11.11
C ALA A 135 5.31 7.81 11.51
N VAL A 136 5.12 9.09 11.83
CA VAL A 136 3.81 9.67 12.19
C VAL A 136 2.81 9.51 11.07
N THR A 137 3.22 9.76 9.83
CA THR A 137 2.33 9.65 8.67
C THR A 137 1.95 8.20 8.38
N LEU A 138 2.92 7.27 8.47
CA LEU A 138 2.64 5.85 8.33
C LEU A 138 1.68 5.37 9.42
N LEU A 139 1.89 5.77 10.66
CA LEU A 139 0.98 5.45 11.76
C LEU A 139 -0.40 6.03 11.52
N GLY A 140 -0.49 7.30 11.11
CA GLY A 140 -1.76 7.96 10.78
C GLY A 140 -2.51 7.24 9.67
N LEU A 141 -1.83 6.86 8.59
CA LEU A 141 -2.42 6.11 7.47
C LEU A 141 -2.83 4.69 7.87
N ASN A 142 -2.02 3.99 8.67
CA ASN A 142 -2.38 2.67 9.17
C ASN A 142 -3.60 2.73 10.09
N TYR A 143 -3.63 3.66 11.03
CA TYR A 143 -4.80 3.83 11.91
C TYR A 143 -6.03 4.28 11.15
N ALA A 144 -5.90 5.17 10.16
CA ALA A 144 -7.02 5.56 9.30
C ALA A 144 -7.55 4.37 8.49
N GLY A 145 -6.65 3.52 7.96
CA GLY A 145 -7.02 2.30 7.24
C GLY A 145 -7.72 1.28 8.13
N GLU A 146 -7.25 1.08 9.36
CA GLU A 146 -7.89 0.19 10.32
C GLU A 146 -9.23 0.75 10.83
N ALA A 147 -9.33 2.07 11.06
CA ALA A 147 -10.60 2.70 11.40
C ALA A 147 -11.64 2.58 10.27
N TRP A 148 -11.19 2.65 9.00
CA TRP A 148 -12.04 2.36 7.85
C TRP A 148 -12.50 0.90 7.87
N ARG A 149 -11.58 -0.03 8.14
CA ARG A 149 -11.89 -1.46 8.27
C ARG A 149 -12.95 -1.73 9.32
N GLU A 150 -12.82 -1.13 10.50
CA GLU A 150 -13.78 -1.30 11.58
C GLU A 150 -15.18 -0.83 11.19
N ARG A 151 -15.29 0.26 10.41
CA ARG A 151 -16.59 0.77 9.94
C ARG A 151 -17.19 -0.08 8.82
N VAL A 152 -16.34 -0.67 7.98
CA VAL A 152 -16.78 -1.46 6.82
C VAL A 152 -17.08 -2.90 7.17
N ASP A 153 -16.53 -3.45 8.26
CA ASP A 153 -16.79 -4.82 8.71
C ASP A 153 -17.90 -4.84 9.78
N PRO A 154 -19.19 -5.05 9.43
CA PRO A 154 -20.30 -4.86 10.35
C PRO A 154 -20.46 -6.04 11.33
N LYS A 155 -19.57 -7.03 11.28
CA LYS A 155 -19.75 -8.35 11.94
C LYS A 155 -19.39 -8.37 13.42
N ARG A 156 -18.96 -7.26 14.02
CA ARG A 156 -18.59 -7.22 15.46
C ARG A 156 -19.65 -6.65 16.39
N VAL A 157 -20.73 -6.03 15.88
CA VAL A 157 -21.72 -5.35 16.73
C VAL A 157 -22.81 -6.30 17.27
N THR A 158 -22.83 -7.57 16.84
CA THR A 158 -23.78 -8.58 17.33
C THR A 158 -23.04 -9.84 17.79
N ALA A 159 -22.34 -9.76 18.91
CA ALA A 159 -21.91 -10.91 19.70
C ALA A 159 -22.36 -10.71 21.15
#